data_AF-A0A377NCB2-F1
#
_entry.id   AF-A0A377NCB2-F1
#
_cell.length_a   1.000
_cell.length_b   1.000
_cell.length_c   1.000
_cell.angle_alpha   90.00
_cell.angle_beta   90.00
_cell.angle_gamma   90.00
#
_symmetry.space_group_name_H-M   'P 1'
#
loop_
_entity.id
_entity.type
_entity.pdbx_description
1 polymer ?
#
loop_
_entity_poly.entity_id
_entity_poly.type
_entity_poly.pdbx_seq_one_letter_code
_entity_poly.pdbx_strand_id
1 'polypeptide(L)'
;MADKAKEFQDYVARLGIEQPALCILLGVQRSTLNKWLNGTVTQIPAVAVTAIKMLWFMKESDPVMFSKWAYVQDFGMTAEYALNERAQEFLQTIKKEPSLPIRKLLSKS
;
A
#
# COMPACT_ATOMS: atom_id res chain seq x y z
N MET A 1 15.54 17.80 -13.96
CA MET A 1 15.29 16.70 -13.00
C MET A 1 13.81 16.66 -12.72
N ALA A 2 13.16 15.49 -12.82
CA ALA A 2 11.74 15.36 -12.47
C ALA A 2 11.55 15.67 -10.98
N ASP A 3 10.55 16.48 -10.65
CA ASP A 3 10.17 16.77 -9.27
C ASP A 3 9.53 15.51 -8.66
N LYS A 4 10.34 14.74 -7.93
CA LYS A 4 9.93 13.50 -7.27
C LYS A 4 8.81 13.73 -6.25
N ALA A 5 8.74 14.92 -5.66
CA ALA A 5 7.67 15.25 -4.70
C ALA A 5 6.34 15.36 -5.43
N LYS A 6 6.30 16.16 -6.50
CA LYS A 6 5.11 16.30 -7.35
C LYS A 6 4.69 14.95 -7.94
N GLU A 7 5.64 14.19 -8.47
CA GLU A 7 5.36 12.88 -9.04
C GLU A 7 4.73 11.92 -8.02
N PHE A 8 5.29 11.84 -6.80
CA PHE A 8 4.71 11.01 -5.75
C PHE A 8 3.29 11.45 -5.39
N GLN A 9 3.06 12.75 -5.22
CA GLN A 9 1.75 13.32 -4.88
C GLN A 9 0.72 13.04 -5.98
N ASP A 10 1.09 13.14 -7.25
CA ASP A 10 0.21 12.84 -8.39
C ASP A 10 -0.25 11.38 -8.36
N TYR A 11 0.65 10.42 -8.07
CA TYR A 11 0.27 9.01 -7.94
C TYR A 11 -0.58 8.73 -6.70
N VAL A 12 -0.30 9.40 -5.57
CA VAL A 12 -1.15 9.28 -4.37
C VAL A 12 -2.57 9.74 -4.67
N ALA A 13 -2.73 10.87 -5.36
CA ALA A 13 -4.04 11.38 -5.76
C ALA A 13 -4.77 10.39 -6.69
N ARG A 14 -4.07 9.82 -7.67
CA ARG A 14 -4.63 8.82 -8.60
C ARG A 14 -5.07 7.54 -7.89
N LEU A 15 -4.31 7.08 -6.91
CA LEU A 15 -4.66 5.89 -6.14
C LEU A 15 -5.96 6.07 -5.35
N GLY A 16 -6.26 7.28 -4.88
CA GLY A 16 -7.47 7.57 -4.11
C GLY A 16 -7.56 6.79 -2.79
N ILE A 17 -6.41 6.38 -2.23
CA ILE A 17 -6.33 5.58 -1.01
C ILE A 17 -6.20 6.51 0.19
N GLU A 18 -7.01 6.25 1.22
CA GLU A 18 -6.93 6.99 2.49
C GLU A 18 -5.56 6.79 3.15
N GLN A 19 -5.02 7.87 3.71
CA GLN A 19 -3.66 7.90 4.26
C GLN A 19 -3.33 6.75 5.23
N PRO A 20 -4.21 6.31 6.15
CA PRO A 20 -3.89 5.20 7.05
C PRO A 20 -3.61 3.89 6.32
N ALA A 21 -4.39 3.57 5.29
CA ALA A 21 -4.16 2.37 4.47
C ALA A 21 -2.89 2.53 3.63
N LEU A 22 -2.64 3.73 3.10
CA LEU A 22 -1.43 4.00 2.32
C LEU A 22 -0.14 3.87 3.15
N CYS A 23 -0.16 4.25 4.44
CA CYS A 23 0.96 4.03 5.36
C CYS A 23 1.33 2.55 5.45
N ILE A 24 0.31 1.69 5.57
CA ILE A 24 0.48 0.23 5.66
C ILE A 24 1.02 -0.30 4.33
N LEU A 25 0.40 0.04 3.20
CA LEU A 25 0.78 -0.45 1.87
C LEU A 25 2.21 -0.08 1.45
N LEU A 26 2.71 1.06 1.92
CA LEU A 26 4.07 1.54 1.67
C LEU A 26 5.07 1.14 2.77
N GLY A 27 4.61 0.58 3.89
CA GLY A 27 5.46 0.28 5.04
C GLY A 27 6.10 1.52 5.68
N VAL A 28 5.43 2.67 5.64
CA VAL A 28 5.97 3.95 6.15
C VAL A 28 5.19 4.47 7.36
N GLN A 29 5.91 5.15 8.26
CA GLN A 29 5.28 5.83 9.39
C GLN A 29 4.37 6.96 8.93
N ARG A 30 3.25 7.17 9.64
CA ARG A 30 2.28 8.25 9.36
C ARG A 30 2.94 9.62 9.34
N SER A 31 3.87 9.89 10.26
CA SER A 31 4.62 11.16 10.33
C SER A 31 5.43 11.42 9.05
N THR A 32 6.09 10.39 8.54
CA THR A 32 6.86 10.44 7.28
C THR A 32 5.94 10.70 6.09
N LEU A 33 4.86 9.93 5.95
CA LEU A 33 3.92 10.13 4.84
C LEU A 33 3.26 11.52 4.89
N ASN A 34 2.87 12.00 6.08
CA ASN A 34 2.34 13.35 6.25
C ASN A 34 3.28 14.42 5.70
N LYS A 35 4.58 14.34 6.04
CA LYS A 35 5.60 15.30 5.59
C LYS A 35 5.78 15.30 4.07
N TRP A 36 5.59 14.14 3.42
CA TRP A 36 5.64 14.03 1.96
C TRP A 36 4.39 14.62 1.30
N LEU A 37 3.21 14.36 1.86
CA LEU A 37 1.94 14.84 1.30
C LEU A 37 1.72 16.34 1.46
N ASN A 38 2.15 16.91 2.58
CA ASN A 38 1.98 18.35 2.85
C ASN A 38 3.13 19.22 2.32
N GLY A 39 4.12 18.62 1.64
CA GLY A 39 5.27 19.33 1.08
C GLY A 39 6.32 19.81 2.09
N THR A 40 6.23 19.40 3.35
CA THR A 40 7.26 19.74 4.37
C THR A 40 8.61 19.12 4.04
N VAL A 41 8.62 17.93 3.43
CA VAL A 41 9.82 17.27 2.90
C VAL A 41 9.64 17.01 1.42
N THR A 42 10.37 17.75 0.59
CA THR A 42 10.35 17.63 -0.88
C THR A 42 11.35 16.60 -1.41
N GLN A 43 12.33 16.21 -0.59
CA GLN A 43 13.28 15.16 -0.95
C GLN A 43 12.66 13.79 -0.69
N ILE A 44 11.77 13.36 -1.58
CA ILE A 44 11.17 12.03 -1.52
C ILE A 44 12.17 10.99 -2.06
N PRO A 45 12.45 9.90 -1.32
CA PRO A 45 13.31 8.82 -1.80
C PRO A 45 12.80 8.23 -3.11
N ALA A 46 13.70 7.91 -4.04
CA ALA A 46 13.33 7.30 -5.33
C ALA A 46 12.57 5.97 -5.16
N VAL A 47 12.90 5.21 -4.11
CA VAL A 47 12.21 3.97 -3.75
C VAL A 47 10.74 4.19 -3.40
N ALA A 48 10.40 5.30 -2.73
CA ALA A 48 9.00 5.62 -2.41
C ALA A 48 8.19 5.97 -3.66
N VAL A 49 8.80 6.71 -4.61
CA VAL A 49 8.22 6.99 -5.93
C VAL A 49 8.03 5.69 -6.73
N THR A 50 8.97 4.76 -6.64
CA THR A 50 8.86 3.46 -7.31
C THR A 50 7.73 2.63 -6.70
N ALA A 51 7.65 2.57 -5.37
CA ALA A 51 6.62 1.83 -4.65
C ALA A 51 5.20 2.35 -4.97
N ILE A 52 5.00 3.67 -4.99
CA ILE A 52 3.67 4.23 -5.31
C ILE A 52 3.26 3.94 -6.76
N LYS A 53 4.21 3.95 -7.70
CA LYS A 53 3.97 3.55 -9.09
C LYS A 53 3.59 2.08 -9.21
N MET A 54 4.30 1.20 -8.50
CA MET A 54 3.98 -0.23 -8.47
C MET A 54 2.61 -0.48 -7.87
N LEU A 55 2.26 0.19 -6.78
CA LEU A 55 0.91 0.11 -6.19
C LEU A 55 -0.16 0.55 -7.18
N TRP A 56 0.05 1.67 -7.88
CA TRP A 56 -0.88 2.13 -8.91
C TRP A 56 -1.00 1.13 -10.06
N PHE A 57 0.12 0.66 -10.60
CA PHE A 57 0.13 -0.36 -11.65
C PHE A 57 -0.63 -1.63 -11.23
N MET A 58 -0.37 -2.16 -10.03
CA MET A 58 -1.06 -3.36 -9.52
C MET A 58 -2.56 -3.10 -9.37
N LYS A 59 -2.97 -1.95 -8.81
CA LYS A 59 -4.38 -1.61 -8.63
C LYS A 59 -5.14 -1.58 -9.98
N GLU A 60 -4.54 -1.00 -11.01
CA GLU A 60 -5.17 -0.86 -12.33
C GLU A 60 -5.11 -2.15 -13.17
N SER A 61 -4.08 -2.99 -12.99
CA SER A 61 -3.87 -4.18 -13.82
C SER A 61 -4.41 -5.47 -13.23
N ASP A 62 -4.30 -5.67 -11.91
CA ASP A 62 -4.72 -6.88 -11.21
C ASP A 62 -5.19 -6.54 -9.78
N PRO A 63 -6.50 -6.24 -9.62
CA PRO A 63 -7.09 -5.93 -8.31
C PRO A 63 -6.98 -7.08 -7.30
N VAL A 64 -6.90 -8.33 -7.76
CA VAL A 64 -6.75 -9.50 -6.89
C VAL A 64 -5.33 -9.52 -6.32
N MET A 65 -4.32 -9.29 -7.16
CA MET A 65 -2.94 -9.16 -6.70
C MET A 65 -2.75 -7.95 -5.78
N PHE A 66 -3.39 -6.82 -6.08
CA PHE A 66 -3.40 -5.66 -5.20
C PHE A 66 -3.97 -6.00 -3.81
N SER A 67 -5.08 -6.75 -3.78
CA SER A 67 -5.70 -7.19 -2.52
C SER A 67 -4.76 -8.10 -1.75
N LYS A 68 -4.16 -9.10 -2.40
CA LYS A 68 -3.16 -9.98 -1.78
C LYS A 68 -1.98 -9.19 -1.22
N TRP A 69 -1.46 -8.22 -1.96
CA TRP A 69 -0.40 -7.33 -1.48
C TRP A 69 -0.81 -6.55 -0.22
N ALA A 70 -2.05 -6.07 -0.15
CA ALA A 70 -2.56 -5.39 1.03
C ALA A 70 -2.54 -6.29 2.27
N TYR A 71 -2.93 -7.55 2.15
CA TYR A 71 -2.83 -8.53 3.23
C TYR A 71 -1.38 -8.78 3.67
N VAL A 72 -0.46 -8.89 2.70
CA VAL A 72 0.97 -9.11 2.98
C VAL A 72 1.53 -7.97 3.82
N GLN A 73 1.28 -6.73 3.42
CA GLN A 73 1.75 -5.56 4.15
C GLN A 73 1.10 -5.44 5.53
N ASP A 74 -0.20 -5.68 5.63
CA ASP A 74 -0.95 -5.52 6.88
C ASP A 74 -0.57 -6.54 7.95
N PHE A 75 -0.32 -7.79 7.54
CA PHE A 75 0.08 -8.86 8.45
C PHE A 75 1.60 -9.04 8.57
N GLY A 76 2.41 -8.26 7.82
CA GLY A 76 3.86 -8.38 7.82
C GLY A 76 4.36 -9.73 7.30
N MET A 77 3.66 -10.29 6.31
CA MET A 77 3.94 -11.62 5.78
C MET A 77 5.05 -11.56 4.72
N THR A 78 5.70 -12.69 4.47
CA THR A 78 6.63 -12.81 3.34
C THR A 78 5.87 -13.11 2.04
N ALA A 79 6.51 -12.87 0.90
CA ALA A 79 5.93 -13.15 -0.41
C ALA A 79 5.66 -14.65 -0.61
N GLU A 80 6.53 -15.52 -0.09
CA GLU A 80 6.36 -16.97 -0.17
C GLU A 80 5.10 -17.43 0.54
N TYR A 81 4.79 -16.81 1.68
CA TYR A 81 3.55 -17.08 2.40
C TYR A 81 2.35 -16.54 1.61
N ALA A 82 2.44 -15.33 1.06
CA ALA A 82 1.37 -14.71 0.29
C ALA A 82 0.92 -15.52 -0.93
N LEU A 83 1.87 -16.18 -1.58
CA LEU A 83 1.66 -16.98 -2.79
C LEU A 83 1.18 -18.40 -2.48
N ASN A 84 1.22 -18.82 -1.22
CA ASN A 84 0.78 -20.15 -0.81
C ASN A 84 -0.70 -20.17 -0.44
N GLU A 85 -1.51 -20.82 -1.27
CA GLU A 85 -2.97 -20.91 -1.09
C GLU A 85 -3.37 -21.51 0.28
N ARG A 86 -2.65 -22.53 0.76
CA ARG A 86 -2.91 -23.14 2.07
C ARG A 86 -2.59 -22.20 3.23
N ALA A 87 -1.61 -21.31 3.04
CA ALA A 87 -1.24 -20.33 4.04
C ALA A 87 -2.29 -19.20 4.12
N GLN A 88 -2.90 -18.84 2.99
CA GLN A 88 -4.07 -17.95 2.99
C GLN A 88 -5.30 -18.57 3.66
N GLU A 89 -5.57 -19.85 3.41
CA GLU A 89 -6.63 -20.60 4.10
C GLU A 89 -6.39 -20.65 5.61
N PHE A 90 -5.14 -20.80 6.06
CA PHE A 90 -4.80 -20.76 7.48
C PHE A 90 -5.10 -19.40 8.13
N LEU A 91 -4.81 -18.28 7.46
CA LEU A 91 -5.17 -16.94 7.95
C LEU A 91 -6.68 -16.75 8.10
N GLN A 92 -7.45 -17.26 7.15
CA GLN A 92 -8.91 -17.28 7.24
C GLN A 92 -9.38 -18.16 8.41
N THR A 93 -8.68 -19.27 8.66
CA THR A 93 -8.99 -20.22 9.75
C THR A 93 -8.72 -19.62 11.13
N ILE A 94 -7.66 -18.83 11.31
CA ILE A 94 -7.37 -18.12 12.57
C ILE A 94 -8.21 -16.84 12.76
N LYS A 95 -9.16 -16.54 11.85
CA LYS A 95 -10.03 -15.34 11.86
C LYS A 95 -9.27 -14.03 12.05
N LYS A 96 -8.02 -13.94 11.58
CA LYS A 96 -7.32 -12.65 11.56
C LYS A 96 -7.91 -11.83 10.42
N GLU A 97 -8.76 -10.88 10.79
CA GLU A 97 -9.23 -9.86 9.86
C GLU A 97 -8.13 -8.82 9.61
N PRO A 98 -8.08 -8.20 8.42
CA PRO A 98 -7.23 -7.05 8.18
C PRO A 98 -7.53 -5.93 9.18
N SER A 99 -6.54 -5.08 9.40
CA SER A 99 -6.73 -3.82 10.10
C SER A 99 -7.85 -3.00 9.44
N LEU A 100 -8.56 -2.22 10.26
CA LEU A 100 -9.71 -1.44 9.81
C LEU A 100 -9.43 -0.58 8.56
N PRO A 101 -8.26 0.09 8.41
CA PRO A 101 -7.94 0.82 7.19
C PRO A 101 -7.92 -0.05 5.93
N ILE A 102 -7.29 -1.22 5.99
CA ILE A 102 -7.18 -2.14 4.85
C ILE A 102 -8.53 -2.78 4.56
N ARG A 103 -9.28 -3.19 5.60
CA ARG A 103 -10.64 -3.73 5.42
C ARG A 103 -11.56 -2.74 4.71
N LYS A 104 -11.53 -1.46 5.10
CA LYS A 104 -12.31 -0.38 4.43
C LYS A 104 -11.87 -0.14 2.99
N LEU A 105 -10.56 -0.25 2.71
CA LEU A 105 -10.03 -0.10 1.37
C LEU A 105 -10.54 -1.21 0.45
N LEU A 106 -10.41 -2.47 0.90
CA LEU A 106 -10.79 -3.64 0.12
C LEU A 106 -12.30 -3.78 -0.06
N SER A 107 -13.11 -3.32 0.90
CA SER A 107 -14.59 -3.36 0.78
C SER A 107 -15.17 -2.34 -0.19
N LYS A 108 -14.39 -1.34 -0.60
CA LYS A 108 -14.78 -0.29 -1.56
C LYS A 108 -14.31 -0.59 -2.99
N SER A 109 -13.56 -1.68 -3.18
CA SER A 109 -12.88 -2.04 -4.44
C SER A 109 -13.73 -2.99 -5.29
#